data_AF-A0A536BVC2-F1
#
_entry.id   AF-A0A536BVC2-F1
#
_cell.length_a   1.000
_cell.length_b   1.000
_cell.length_c   1.000
_cell.angle_alpha   90.00
_cell.angle_beta   90.00
_cell.angle_gamma   90.00
#
_symmetry.space_group_name_H-M   'P 1'
#
loop_
_entity.id
_entity.type
_entity.pdbx_description
1 polymer ?
#
loop_
_entity_poly.entity_id
_entity_poly.type
_entity_poly.pdbx_seq_one_letter_code
_entity_poly.pdbx_strand_id
1 'polypeptide(L)' 'MVEFAQRAAPTPSVVNPPSPGGDRYEQLRRIGELRQSGVLSEAEFEKEKARILEQP' A
#
# COMPACT_ATOMS: atom_id res chain seq x y z
N MET A 1 7.77 13.41 -49.09
CA MET A 1 7.37 12.25 -48.27
C MET A 1 7.50 12.67 -46.82
N VAL A 2 6.44 12.46 -46.04
CA VAL A 2 6.36 12.88 -44.64
C VAL A 2 6.94 11.78 -43.75
N GLU A 3 8.07 12.04 -43.09
CA GLU A 3 8.60 11.15 -42.04
C GLU A 3 8.20 11.69 -40.66
N PHE A 4 7.04 11.22 -40.19
CA PHE A 4 6.64 11.29 -38.79
C PHE A 4 6.67 9.86 -38.23
N ALA A 5 7.76 9.47 -37.57
CA ALA A 5 7.84 8.26 -36.74
C ALA A 5 9.13 8.36 -35.91
N GLN A 6 9.18 8.20 -34.58
CA GLN A 6 8.21 7.74 -33.62
C GLN A 6 8.81 8.12 -32.25
N ARG A 7 8.23 9.10 -31.55
CA ARG A 7 8.58 9.38 -30.15
C ARG A 7 8.04 8.23 -29.31
N ALA A 8 8.92 7.44 -28.71
CA ALA A 8 8.56 6.49 -27.67
C ALA A 8 7.98 7.27 -26.47
N ALA A 9 6.67 7.19 -26.28
CA ALA A 9 6.01 7.68 -25.08
C ALA A 9 6.29 6.70 -23.93
N PRO A 10 6.67 7.17 -22.72
CA PRO A 10 6.74 6.31 -21.56
C PRO A 10 5.32 5.79 -21.26
N THR A 11 5.17 4.47 -21.24
CA THR A 11 3.94 3.82 -20.79
C THR A 11 3.65 4.27 -19.35
N PRO A 12 2.45 4.78 -19.04
CA PRO A 12 2.09 5.05 -17.66
C PRO A 12 2.13 3.74 -16.88
N SER A 13 3.00 3.67 -15.87
CA SER A 13 2.99 2.59 -14.88
C SER A 13 1.60 2.57 -14.25
N VAL A 14 0.76 1.64 -14.68
CA VAL A 14 -0.49 1.31 -14.00
C VAL A 14 -0.10 0.84 -12.61
N VAL A 15 -0.27 1.72 -11.62
CA VAL A 15 -0.33 1.33 -10.22
C VAL A 15 -1.60 0.48 -10.12
N ASN A 16 -1.43 -0.84 -10.14
CA ASN A 16 -2.53 -1.74 -9.85
C ASN A 16 -3.11 -1.33 -8.48
N PRO A 17 -4.41 -1.02 -8.37
CA PRO A 17 -5.02 -0.81 -7.07
C PRO A 17 -4.78 -2.08 -6.25
N PRO A 18 -4.31 -1.96 -5.00
CA PRO A 18 -3.99 -3.11 -4.21
C PRO A 18 -5.27 -3.95 -4.05
N SER A 19 -5.12 -5.25 -4.31
CA SER A 19 -6.20 -6.21 -4.14
C SER A 19 -6.51 -6.31 -2.65
N PRO A 20 -7.79 -6.20 -2.22
CA PRO A 20 -8.19 -6.05 -0.81
C PRO A 20 -7.70 -7.16 0.14
N GLY A 21 -7.28 -8.32 -0.39
CA GLY A 21 -6.66 -9.38 0.39
C GLY A 21 -5.19 -9.15 0.77
N GLY A 22 -4.43 -8.39 -0.03
CA GLY A 22 -3.04 -8.02 0.24
C GLY A 22 -2.90 -6.80 1.14
N ASP A 23 -3.88 -5.90 1.09
CA ASP A 23 -3.91 -4.67 1.90
C ASP A 23 -3.88 -4.93 3.40
N ARG A 24 -4.58 -5.96 3.89
CA ARG A 24 -4.65 -6.24 5.32
C ARG A 24 -3.28 -6.54 5.90
N TYR A 25 -2.52 -7.45 5.29
CA TYR A 25 -1.19 -7.81 5.79
C TYR A 25 -0.17 -6.68 5.64
N GLU A 26 -0.25 -5.90 4.55
CA GLU A 26 0.57 -4.72 4.36
C GLU A 26 0.26 -3.63 5.40
N GLN A 27 -1.02 -3.44 5.74
CA GLN A 27 -1.45 -2.48 6.76
C GLN A 27 -0.99 -2.93 8.16
N LEU A 28 -1.09 -4.22 8.48
CA LEU A 28 -0.53 -4.80 9.71
C LEU A 28 0.99 -4.54 9.81
N ARG A 29 1.72 -4.67 8.70
CA ARG A 29 3.15 -4.36 8.66
C ARG A 29 3.43 -2.88 8.94
N ARG A 30 2.74 -1.97 8.26
CA ARG A 30 2.91 -0.52 8.44
C ARG A 30 2.68 -0.10 9.90
N ILE A 31 1.65 -0.65 10.54
CA ILE A 31 1.35 -0.34 11.96
C ILE A 31 2.41 -0.92 12.89
N GLY A 32 2.97 -2.08 12.56
CA GLY A 32 4.12 -2.66 13.27
C GLY A 32 5.37 -1.76 13.19
N GLU A 33 5.65 -1.19 12.03
CA GLU A 33 6.75 -0.23 11.84
C GLU A 33 6.53 1.07 12.63
N LEU A 34 5.30 1.59 12.64
CA LEU A 34 4.93 2.77 13.43
C LEU A 34 5.05 2.51 14.95
N ARG A 35 4.68 1.31 15.42
CA ARG A 35 4.88 0.88 16.81
C ARG A 35 6.36 0.76 17.15
N GLN A 36 7.17 0.18 16.25
CA GLN A 36 8.62 0.08 16.46
C GLN A 36 9.30 1.46 16.49
N SER A 37 8.81 2.40 15.68
CA SER A 37 9.29 3.79 15.66
C SER A 37 8.82 4.61 16.87
N GLY A 38 8.01 4.04 17.77
CA GLY A 38 7.46 4.74 18.94
C GLY A 38 6.36 5.75 18.62
N VAL A 39 5.86 5.77 17.38
CA VAL A 39 4.75 6.64 16.94
C VAL A 39 3.43 6.12 17.46
N LEU A 40 3.29 4.79 17.58
CA LEU A 40 2.13 4.13 18.17
C LEU A 40 2.49 3.45 19.48
N SER A 41 1.65 3.62 20.49
CA SER A 41 1.70 2.81 21.71
C SER A 41 1.16 1.41 21.47
N GLU A 42 1.55 0.46 22.33
CA GLU A 42 1.12 -0.94 22.22
C GLU A 42 -0.41 -1.08 22.21
N ALA A 43 -1.11 -0.31 23.05
CA ALA A 43 -2.58 -0.31 23.11
C ALA A 43 -3.24 0.12 21.79
N GLU A 44 -2.65 1.07 21.07
CA GLU A 44 -3.19 1.54 19.78
C GLU A 44 -2.86 0.56 18.65
N PHE A 45 -1.66 -0.03 18.69
CA PHE A 45 -1.28 -1.10 17.76
C PHE A 45 -2.24 -2.29 17.82
N GLU A 46 -2.61 -2.74 19.03
CA GLU A 46 -3.51 -3.89 19.20
C GLU A 46 -4.92 -3.61 18.68
N LYS A 47 -5.47 -2.41 18.93
CA LYS A 47 -6.78 -1.99 18.41
C LYS A 47 -6.80 -1.96 16.88
N GLU A 48 -5.78 -1.38 16.25
CA GLU A 48 -5.73 -1.26 14.79
C GLU A 48 -5.47 -2.64 14.14
N LYS A 49 -4.62 -3.48 14.75
CA LYS A 49 -4.42 -4.88 14.33
C LYS A 49 -5.72 -5.67 14.35
N ALA A 50 -6.48 -5.59 15.46
CA ALA A 50 -7.77 -6.26 15.59
C ALA A 50 -8.75 -5.76 14.53
N ARG A 51 -8.89 -4.44 14.38
CA ARG A 51 -9.74 -3.82 13.38
C ARG A 51 -9.44 -4.36 11.97
N ILE A 52 -8.17 -4.40 11.57
CA ILE A 52 -7.77 -4.88 10.23
C ILE A 52 -8.08 -6.36 10.00
N LEU A 53 -7.91 -7.19 11.03
CA LEU A 53 -8.26 -8.60 10.96
C LEU A 53 -9.79 -8.82 10.94
N GLU A 54 -10.55 -7.93 11.56
CA GLU A 54 -12.00 -7.94 11.59
C GLU A 54 -12.65 -7.32 10.34
N GLN A 55 -11.90 -6.59 9.51
CA GLN A 55 -12.41 -6.12 8.22
C GLN A 55 -12.56 -7.32 7.26
N PRO A 56 -13.79 -7.63 6.78
CA PRO A 56 -14.05 -8.77 5.90
C PRO A 56 -13.32 -8.66 4.56
#